data_AF-A0A2A5E3L9-F1
#
_entry.id   AF-A0A2A5E3L9-F1
#
_cell.length_a   1.000
_cell.length_b   1.000
_cell.length_c   1.000
_cell.angle_alpha   90.00
_cell.angle_beta   90.00
_cell.angle_gamma   90.00
#
_symmetry.space_group_name_H-M   'P 1'
#
loop_
_entity.id
_entity.type
_entity.pdbx_description
1 polymer ?
#
loop_
_entity_poly.entity_id
_entity_poly.type
_entity_poly.pdbx_seq_one_letter_code
_entity_poly.pdbx_strand_id
1 'polypeptide(L)'
;MFLKGGPCDRLFFWPVRMIKIFVLILLTHSGILNSQELTLKQKNNYAWQIALDAKNFSPGLIDGIWGGKTSSALKEYLDSIDYSGTISQAKVDKELLSKLNVLENDVFTKYTISDQDISEIGHIPKNWNERAELKKMTYESLPELVQGKFHCSLKSLKKLNPTIDFKDYAEGAVLTVPNIRPYKKINIKKLEIDLIERKISGYDDENNKILLLNCSVARSKENLPKSDTFIKNKALNPNYTFNPKYWPEIKNVDKVLIIQPGPKNPVGLAWISLNLPGYGVHGTPVPDNIGKTGSHGCIRLTNWHAIHLLKSINVGVPVIMIGKSPSTDYLNSEDINTIKHSEDRDAESSNVQILQGDQRVKEDE
;
A
#
# COMPACT_ATOMS: atom_id res chain seq x y z
N MET A 1 -64.77 -36.52 61.19
CA MET A 1 -65.38 -37.86 61.21
C MET A 1 -64.40 -38.82 60.56
N PHE A 2 -63.78 -39.68 61.36
CA PHE A 2 -62.88 -40.76 60.94
C PHE A 2 -63.64 -41.81 60.12
N LEU A 3 -62.93 -42.58 59.28
CA LEU A 3 -63.02 -44.04 59.05
C LEU A 3 -62.03 -44.37 57.88
N LYS A 4 -60.82 -44.88 58.13
CA LYS A 4 -60.38 -46.29 58.33
C LYS A 4 -60.83 -47.29 57.25
N GLY A 5 -59.85 -47.97 56.63
CA GLY A 5 -59.99 -49.34 56.13
C GLY A 5 -59.18 -49.69 54.87
N GLY A 6 -57.99 -50.30 55.02
CA GLY A 6 -57.40 -51.20 53.99
C GLY A 6 -58.10 -52.58 53.98
N PRO A 7 -57.77 -53.52 53.07
CA PRO A 7 -56.52 -54.31 53.19
C PRO A 7 -55.86 -54.80 51.86
N CYS A 8 -54.65 -55.36 52.03
CA CYS A 8 -53.86 -56.32 51.23
C CYS A 8 -54.36 -56.81 49.85
N ASP A 9 -53.50 -56.87 48.82
CA ASP A 9 -52.54 -57.98 48.62
C ASP A 9 -51.73 -57.90 47.29
N ARG A 10 -50.55 -58.55 47.31
CA ARG A 10 -49.76 -59.14 46.20
C ARG A 10 -48.87 -58.28 45.28
N LEU A 11 -47.58 -58.31 45.62
CA LEU A 11 -46.46 -58.85 44.82
C LEU A 11 -46.47 -58.64 43.29
N PHE A 12 -45.58 -57.76 42.83
CA PHE A 12 -44.83 -57.96 41.58
C PHE A 12 -43.39 -57.43 41.74
N PHE A 13 -42.42 -58.32 41.57
CA PHE A 13 -41.02 -58.02 41.33
C PHE A 13 -40.86 -57.22 40.02
N TRP A 14 -39.89 -56.30 39.94
CA TRP A 14 -38.92 -56.12 38.83
C TRP A 14 -37.92 -54.97 39.10
N PRO A 15 -36.78 -54.90 38.39
CA PRO A 15 -35.45 -54.92 39.01
C PRO A 15 -34.73 -53.55 39.09
N VAL A 16 -33.65 -53.57 39.87
CA VAL A 16 -32.57 -52.58 39.95
C VAL A 16 -32.11 -52.17 38.54
N ARG A 17 -32.33 -50.92 38.16
CA ARG A 17 -31.81 -50.34 36.92
C ARG A 17 -30.36 -49.95 37.11
N MET A 18 -29.49 -50.65 36.39
CA MET A 18 -28.05 -50.39 36.24
C MET A 18 -27.76 -48.93 35.88
N ILE A 19 -26.84 -48.33 36.64
CA ILE A 19 -26.16 -47.08 36.29
C ILE A 19 -25.23 -47.41 35.11
N LYS A 20 -25.57 -46.92 33.91
CA LYS A 20 -24.65 -46.93 32.76
C LYS A 20 -23.60 -45.84 32.99
N ILE A 21 -22.42 -46.25 33.44
CA ILE A 21 -21.21 -45.42 33.42
C ILE A 21 -20.85 -45.22 31.94
N PHE A 22 -21.14 -44.04 31.40
CA PHE A 22 -20.55 -43.61 30.14
C PHE A 22 -19.11 -43.18 30.42
N VAL A 23 -18.17 -44.08 30.14
CA VAL A 23 -16.76 -43.70 29.98
C VAL A 23 -16.67 -42.90 28.68
N LEU A 24 -16.75 -41.57 28.79
CA LEU A 24 -16.39 -40.68 27.70
C LEU A 24 -14.88 -40.75 27.54
N ILE A 25 -14.42 -41.62 26.64
CA ILE A 25 -13.05 -41.60 26.16
C ILE A 25 -12.87 -40.25 25.46
N LEU A 26 -12.28 -39.28 26.16
CA LEU A 26 -11.69 -38.10 25.55
C LEU A 26 -10.54 -38.58 24.68
N LEU A 27 -10.86 -38.95 23.45
CA LEU A 27 -9.90 -39.00 22.36
C LEU A 27 -9.32 -37.60 22.25
N THR A 28 -8.13 -37.41 22.83
CA THR A 28 -7.26 -36.28 22.50
C THR A 28 -7.00 -36.38 21.01
N HIS A 29 -7.85 -35.73 20.21
CA HIS A 29 -7.49 -35.38 18.85
C HIS A 29 -6.36 -34.37 19.00
N SER A 30 -5.14 -34.89 19.04
CA SER A 30 -3.93 -34.19 18.63
C SER A 30 -4.07 -33.92 17.13
N GLY A 31 -5.07 -33.12 16.77
CA GLY A 31 -5.12 -32.44 15.50
C GLY A 31 -3.93 -31.52 15.53
N ILE A 32 -2.84 -31.95 14.89
CA ILE A 32 -1.75 -31.09 14.49
C ILE A 32 -2.38 -30.08 13.55
N LEU A 33 -2.91 -28.99 14.11
CA LEU A 33 -3.21 -27.77 13.38
C LEU A 33 -1.86 -27.34 12.83
N ASN A 34 -1.67 -27.62 11.55
CA ASN A 34 -0.48 -27.27 10.81
C ASN A 34 -0.46 -25.76 10.61
N SER A 35 -0.22 -25.00 11.68
CA SER A 35 0.25 -23.63 11.57
C SER A 35 1.66 -23.73 11.00
N GLN A 36 1.82 -23.53 9.69
CA GLN A 36 3.15 -23.48 9.10
C GLN A 36 3.92 -22.34 9.76
N GLU A 37 4.77 -22.67 10.74
CA GLU A 37 5.73 -21.72 11.28
C GLU A 37 6.59 -21.18 10.14
N LEU A 38 6.88 -19.87 10.19
CA LEU A 38 7.75 -19.26 9.21
C LEU A 38 9.14 -19.90 9.28
N THR A 39 9.66 -20.30 8.12
CA THR A 39 11.03 -20.81 8.03
C THR A 39 12.03 -19.71 8.38
N LEU A 40 13.23 -20.09 8.84
CA LEU A 40 14.30 -19.12 9.14
C LEU A 40 14.59 -18.21 7.93
N LYS A 41 14.65 -18.80 6.72
CA LYS A 41 14.82 -18.04 5.47
C LYS A 41 13.74 -16.97 5.29
N GLN A 42 12.49 -17.27 5.61
CA GLN A 42 11.39 -16.30 5.50
C GLN A 42 11.53 -15.19 6.54
N LYS A 43 11.85 -15.52 7.80
CA LYS A 43 12.11 -14.53 8.85
C LYS A 43 13.24 -13.58 8.46
N ASN A 44 14.34 -14.12 7.91
CA ASN A 44 15.47 -13.31 7.46
C ASN A 44 15.07 -12.41 6.29
N ASN A 45 14.26 -12.90 5.34
CA ASN A 45 13.75 -12.05 4.26
C ASN A 45 12.91 -10.87 4.79
N TYR A 46 12.03 -11.10 5.77
CA TYR A 46 11.30 -10.01 6.42
C TYR A 46 12.25 -8.99 7.07
N ALA A 47 13.26 -9.45 7.80
CA ALA A 47 14.24 -8.58 8.44
C ALA A 47 14.94 -7.65 7.43
N TRP A 48 15.35 -8.20 6.28
CA TRP A 48 15.93 -7.43 5.19
C TRP A 48 14.95 -6.44 4.56
N GLN A 49 13.72 -6.86 4.27
CA GLN A 49 12.70 -5.97 3.68
C GLN A 49 12.40 -4.78 4.63
N ILE A 50 12.21 -5.05 5.92
CA ILE A 50 11.98 -4.02 6.95
C ILE A 50 13.17 -3.04 7.02
N ALA A 51 14.40 -3.57 7.03
CA ALA A 51 15.60 -2.76 7.08
C ALA A 51 15.75 -1.85 5.85
N LEU A 52 15.52 -2.39 4.65
CA LEU A 52 15.61 -1.64 3.39
C LEU A 52 14.52 -0.56 3.29
N ASP A 53 13.27 -0.89 3.64
CA ASP A 53 12.17 0.09 3.67
C ASP A 53 12.51 1.26 4.60
N ALA A 54 13.02 0.97 5.80
CA ALA A 54 13.44 2.00 6.77
C ALA A 54 14.59 2.91 6.27
N LYS A 55 15.41 2.40 5.34
CA LYS A 55 16.49 3.17 4.68
C LYS A 55 16.03 3.90 3.42
N ASN A 56 14.72 3.93 3.14
CA ASN A 56 14.09 4.53 1.96
C ASN A 56 14.36 3.78 0.66
N PHE A 57 14.78 2.51 0.72
CA PHE A 57 14.95 1.65 -0.44
C PHE A 57 13.84 0.59 -0.45
N SER A 58 12.73 0.93 -1.10
CA SER A 58 11.51 0.13 -1.11
C SER A 58 11.75 -1.29 -1.62
N PRO A 59 11.56 -2.33 -0.79
CA PRO A 59 11.61 -3.72 -1.26
C PRO A 59 10.30 -4.16 -1.94
N GLY A 60 9.34 -3.24 -2.11
CA GLY A 60 7.95 -3.56 -2.43
C GLY A 60 7.12 -3.76 -1.16
N LEU A 61 6.20 -4.71 -1.17
CA LEU A 61 5.45 -5.12 0.02
C LEU A 61 6.34 -5.97 0.92
N ILE A 62 6.22 -5.79 2.24
CA ILE A 62 6.89 -6.61 3.24
C ILE A 62 6.11 -7.92 3.39
N ASP A 63 6.64 -9.01 2.83
CA ASP A 63 5.95 -10.30 2.71
C ASP A 63 6.83 -11.53 2.97
N GLY A 64 8.11 -11.32 3.28
CA GLY A 64 9.09 -12.37 3.52
C GLY A 64 9.50 -13.15 2.27
N ILE A 65 9.16 -12.65 1.07
CA ILE A 65 9.54 -13.25 -0.21
C ILE A 65 10.70 -12.46 -0.81
N TRP A 66 11.82 -13.15 -1.04
CA TRP A 66 12.95 -12.55 -1.73
C TRP A 66 12.71 -12.51 -3.24
N GLY A 67 12.13 -11.40 -3.73
CA GLY A 67 11.83 -11.18 -5.15
C GLY A 67 12.75 -10.15 -5.82
N GLY A 68 12.47 -9.87 -7.09
CA GLY A 68 13.23 -8.89 -7.88
C GLY A 68 13.25 -7.47 -7.27
N LYS A 69 12.16 -7.04 -6.65
CA LYS A 69 12.08 -5.74 -5.95
C LYS A 69 13.03 -5.68 -4.75
N THR A 70 13.03 -6.71 -3.90
CA THR A 70 13.97 -6.81 -2.77
C THR A 70 15.43 -6.84 -3.25
N SER A 71 15.73 -7.62 -4.30
CA SER A 71 17.07 -7.66 -4.89
C SER A 71 17.49 -6.29 -5.45
N SER A 72 16.59 -5.61 -6.18
CA SER A 72 16.84 -4.28 -6.73
C SER A 72 17.05 -3.25 -5.62
N ALA A 73 16.24 -3.27 -4.56
CA ALA A 73 16.36 -2.37 -3.43
C ALA A 73 17.71 -2.52 -2.72
N LEU A 74 18.13 -3.77 -2.47
CA LEU A 74 19.44 -4.02 -1.89
C LEU A 74 20.56 -3.54 -2.83
N LYS A 75 20.50 -3.90 -4.12
CA LYS A 75 21.52 -3.47 -5.09
C LYS A 75 21.68 -1.94 -5.09
N GLU A 76 20.57 -1.21 -5.24
CA GLU A 76 20.58 0.25 -5.30
C GLU A 76 21.05 0.88 -3.99
N TYR A 77 20.75 0.27 -2.84
CA TYR A 77 21.30 0.70 -1.56
C TYR A 77 22.83 0.51 -1.50
N LEU A 78 23.32 -0.66 -1.94
CA LEU A 78 24.76 -0.95 -1.97
C LEU A 78 25.50 0.03 -2.89
N ASP A 79 24.94 0.29 -4.08
CA ASP A 79 25.48 1.26 -5.02
C ASP A 79 25.50 2.67 -4.39
N SER A 80 24.46 3.05 -3.63
CA SER A 80 24.41 4.38 -2.96
C SER A 80 25.44 4.59 -1.84
N ILE A 81 26.09 3.52 -1.39
CA ILE A 81 27.14 3.59 -0.36
C ILE A 81 28.49 3.10 -0.90
N ASP A 82 28.65 3.03 -2.23
CA ASP A 82 29.85 2.55 -2.94
C ASP A 82 30.35 1.18 -2.44
N TYR A 83 29.43 0.29 -2.09
CA TYR A 83 29.79 -1.05 -1.63
C TYR A 83 30.23 -1.93 -2.80
N SER A 84 31.48 -2.38 -2.78
CA SER A 84 32.11 -3.13 -3.88
C SER A 84 31.78 -4.63 -3.92
N GLY A 85 31.14 -5.18 -2.88
CA GLY A 85 30.79 -6.59 -2.79
C GLY A 85 29.49 -6.97 -3.49
N THR A 86 29.30 -8.26 -3.72
CA THR A 86 28.06 -8.84 -4.26
C THR A 86 26.93 -8.85 -3.22
N ILE A 87 25.68 -9.00 -3.67
CA ILE A 87 24.52 -9.20 -2.77
C ILE A 87 24.74 -10.37 -1.78
N SER A 88 25.34 -11.47 -2.24
CA SER A 88 25.59 -12.62 -1.37
C SER A 88 26.60 -12.31 -0.28
N GLN A 89 27.64 -11.53 -0.59
CA GLN A 89 28.61 -11.05 0.40
C GLN A 89 27.96 -10.04 1.36
N ALA A 90 27.20 -9.09 0.84
CA ALA A 90 26.45 -8.11 1.62
C ALA A 90 25.53 -8.77 2.67
N LYS A 91 24.96 -9.95 2.37
CA LYS A 91 24.06 -10.64 3.29
C LYS A 91 24.73 -11.22 4.53
N VAL A 92 26.03 -11.45 4.49
CA VAL A 92 26.82 -12.05 5.59
C VAL A 92 27.83 -11.07 6.18
N ASP A 93 27.90 -9.87 5.61
CA ASP A 93 28.75 -8.77 6.07
C ASP A 93 28.17 -8.16 7.36
N LYS A 94 28.86 -8.38 8.48
CA LYS A 94 28.42 -7.94 9.81
C LYS A 94 28.33 -6.42 9.95
N GLU A 95 29.23 -5.69 9.31
CA GLU A 95 29.24 -4.23 9.37
C GLU A 95 28.03 -3.68 8.61
N LEU A 96 27.78 -4.22 7.41
CA LEU A 96 26.64 -3.82 6.61
C LEU A 96 25.30 -4.18 7.27
N LEU A 97 25.18 -5.38 7.84
CA LEU A 97 24.00 -5.81 8.61
C LEU A 97 23.70 -4.82 9.75
N SER A 98 24.74 -4.39 10.47
CA SER A 98 24.64 -3.38 11.53
C SER A 98 24.22 -2.02 10.97
N LYS A 99 24.87 -1.55 9.88
CA LYS A 99 24.58 -0.26 9.22
C LYS A 99 23.15 -0.18 8.70
N LEU A 100 22.65 -1.26 8.11
CA LEU A 100 21.27 -1.42 7.64
C LEU A 100 20.28 -1.65 8.80
N ASN A 101 20.79 -2.00 9.99
CA ASN A 101 20.00 -2.42 11.14
C ASN A 101 19.14 -3.66 10.82
N VAL A 102 19.70 -4.69 10.17
CA VAL A 102 18.98 -5.94 9.90
C VAL A 102 18.87 -6.75 11.20
N LEU A 103 17.71 -6.70 11.85
CA LEU A 103 17.48 -7.39 13.13
C LEU A 103 16.66 -8.67 12.91
N GLU A 104 17.33 -9.82 12.88
CA GLU A 104 16.67 -11.12 12.66
C GLU A 104 15.82 -11.59 13.86
N ASN A 105 16.07 -11.03 15.04
CA ASN A 105 15.31 -11.34 16.27
C ASN A 105 14.18 -10.34 16.56
N ASP A 106 14.10 -9.24 15.81
CA ASP A 106 13.11 -8.17 15.99
C ASP A 106 12.44 -7.83 14.64
N VAL A 107 11.71 -8.83 14.15
CA VAL A 107 11.09 -8.84 12.81
C VAL A 107 9.59 -8.56 12.88
N PHE A 108 8.94 -9.02 13.95
CA PHE A 108 7.49 -8.93 14.12
C PHE A 108 7.14 -8.32 15.46
N THR A 109 6.03 -7.60 15.50
CA THR A 109 5.45 -7.04 16.71
C THR A 109 3.99 -7.44 16.84
N LYS A 110 3.42 -7.21 18.02
CA LYS A 110 1.99 -7.41 18.28
C LYS A 110 1.26 -6.09 18.09
N TYR A 111 0.15 -6.15 17.36
CA TYR A 111 -0.74 -5.04 17.12
C TYR A 111 -2.14 -5.38 17.62
N THR A 112 -2.69 -4.53 18.47
CA THR A 112 -4.07 -4.69 18.95
C THR A 112 -4.95 -3.74 18.14
N ILE A 113 -6.00 -4.28 17.51
CA ILE A 113 -6.97 -3.46 16.78
C ILE A 113 -7.69 -2.56 17.79
N SER A 114 -7.69 -1.26 17.52
CA SER A 114 -8.28 -0.21 18.37
C SER A 114 -9.67 0.21 17.89
N ASP A 115 -10.41 0.90 18.75
CA ASP A 115 -11.65 1.62 18.40
C ASP A 115 -11.44 2.62 17.26
N GLN A 116 -10.30 3.33 17.25
CA GLN A 116 -9.93 4.24 16.18
C GLN A 116 -9.80 3.52 14.83
N ASP A 117 -9.33 2.28 14.80
CA ASP A 117 -9.28 1.49 13.57
C ASP A 117 -10.67 1.18 13.06
N ILE A 118 -11.60 0.84 13.95
CA ILE A 118 -12.99 0.60 13.60
C ILE A 118 -13.61 1.85 12.97
N SER A 119 -13.32 3.03 13.52
CA SER A 119 -13.84 4.31 13.00
C SER A 119 -13.34 4.68 11.59
N GLU A 120 -12.27 4.04 11.13
CA GLU A 120 -11.69 4.26 9.79
C GLU A 120 -12.28 3.31 8.72
N ILE A 121 -13.16 2.39 9.12
CA ILE A 121 -13.82 1.44 8.23
C ILE A 121 -15.21 1.95 7.84
N GLY A 122 -15.54 1.82 6.56
CA GLY A 122 -16.86 2.17 6.04
C GLY A 122 -17.14 1.50 4.70
N HIS A 123 -18.39 1.57 4.26
CA HIS A 123 -18.78 1.04 2.97
C HIS A 123 -18.45 2.03 1.86
N ILE A 124 -17.76 1.57 0.80
CA ILE A 124 -17.52 2.35 -0.41
C ILE A 124 -18.44 1.83 -1.51
N PRO A 125 -19.48 2.59 -1.91
CA PRO A 125 -20.39 2.17 -2.97
C PRO A 125 -19.66 2.00 -4.30
N LYS A 126 -20.20 1.15 -5.19
CA LYS A 126 -19.67 1.04 -6.56
C LYS A 126 -20.07 2.23 -7.45
N ASN A 127 -21.22 2.85 -7.18
CA ASN A 127 -21.75 3.96 -7.96
C ASN A 127 -20.97 5.26 -7.66
N TRP A 128 -20.52 5.97 -8.71
CA TRP A 128 -19.75 7.20 -8.55
C TRP A 128 -20.56 8.37 -7.96
N ASN A 129 -21.85 8.49 -8.26
CA ASN A 129 -22.69 9.52 -7.66
C ASN A 129 -22.80 9.30 -6.15
N GLU A 130 -23.02 8.06 -5.72
CA GLU A 130 -23.07 7.71 -4.29
C GLU A 130 -21.71 7.93 -3.60
N ARG A 131 -20.59 7.59 -4.27
CA ARG A 131 -19.24 7.91 -3.76
C ARG A 131 -19.04 9.40 -3.53
N ALA A 132 -19.59 10.25 -4.40
CA ALA A 132 -19.46 11.71 -4.29
C ALA A 132 -20.26 12.31 -3.11
N GLU A 133 -21.24 11.57 -2.58
CA GLU A 133 -22.03 11.96 -1.41
C GLU A 133 -21.35 11.60 -0.08
N LEU A 134 -20.35 10.72 -0.11
CA LEU A 134 -19.58 10.34 1.09
C LEU A 134 -18.76 11.52 1.61
N LYS A 135 -18.69 11.67 2.93
CA LYS A 135 -17.83 12.67 3.60
C LYS A 135 -16.34 12.31 3.56
N LYS A 136 -16.01 11.03 3.39
CA LYS A 136 -14.65 10.48 3.40
C LYS A 136 -14.64 9.13 2.69
N MET A 137 -13.59 8.86 1.92
CA MET A 137 -13.35 7.56 1.29
C MET A 137 -12.58 6.63 2.26
N THR A 138 -13.28 6.05 3.24
CA THR A 138 -12.76 5.14 4.27
C THR A 138 -12.09 3.88 3.73
N TYR A 139 -11.40 3.11 4.57
CA TYR A 139 -11.04 1.72 4.22
C TYR A 139 -12.30 0.86 4.13
N GLU A 140 -12.30 -0.20 3.32
CA GLU A 140 -13.45 -1.11 3.22
C GLU A 140 -13.38 -2.24 4.27
N SER A 141 -12.20 -2.51 4.83
CA SER A 141 -12.03 -3.55 5.85
C SER A 141 -10.81 -3.33 6.73
N LEU A 142 -10.83 -3.93 7.94
CA LEU A 142 -9.69 -3.92 8.86
C LEU A 142 -8.42 -4.54 8.28
N PRO A 143 -8.46 -5.67 7.53
CA PRO A 143 -7.29 -6.18 6.84
C PRO A 143 -6.62 -5.16 5.91
N GLU A 144 -7.38 -4.37 5.13
CA GLU A 144 -6.82 -3.32 4.27
C GLU A 144 -6.15 -2.20 5.09
N LEU A 145 -6.78 -1.79 6.20
CA LEU A 145 -6.23 -0.79 7.10
C LEU A 145 -4.90 -1.28 7.70
N VAL A 146 -4.88 -2.51 8.25
CA VAL A 146 -3.68 -3.13 8.83
C VAL A 146 -2.60 -3.30 7.76
N GLN A 147 -2.96 -3.68 6.54
CA GLN A 147 -2.05 -3.75 5.41
C GLN A 147 -1.35 -2.42 5.16
N GLY A 148 -2.12 -1.33 5.10
CA GLY A 148 -1.62 0.02 4.90
C GLY A 148 -0.72 0.49 6.04
N LYS A 149 -1.07 0.17 7.29
CA LYS A 149 -0.26 0.51 8.47
C LYS A 149 1.06 -0.24 8.49
N PHE A 150 1.07 -1.50 8.06
CA PHE A 150 2.22 -2.40 8.21
C PHE A 150 2.98 -2.75 6.92
N HIS A 151 2.70 -2.01 5.84
CA HIS A 151 3.39 -2.06 4.54
C HIS A 151 3.49 -3.47 3.94
N CYS A 152 2.56 -4.36 4.26
CA CYS A 152 2.62 -5.78 3.92
C CYS A 152 1.57 -6.16 2.86
N SER A 153 1.54 -7.42 2.45
CA SER A 153 0.43 -7.94 1.62
C SER A 153 -0.66 -8.55 2.51
N LEU A 154 -1.91 -8.58 2.04
CA LEU A 154 -2.96 -9.34 2.72
C LEU A 154 -2.57 -10.82 2.88
N LYS A 155 -1.92 -11.40 1.87
CA LYS A 155 -1.40 -12.77 1.96
C LYS A 155 -0.37 -12.95 3.09
N SER A 156 0.51 -11.97 3.28
CA SER A 156 1.46 -11.93 4.40
C SER A 156 0.73 -11.83 5.74
N LEU A 157 -0.24 -10.93 5.88
CA LEU A 157 -1.04 -10.81 7.11
C LEU A 157 -1.74 -12.11 7.49
N LYS A 158 -2.38 -12.78 6.51
CA LYS A 158 -3.03 -14.08 6.75
C LYS A 158 -2.02 -15.14 7.17
N LYS A 159 -0.83 -15.13 6.57
CA LYS A 159 0.25 -16.07 6.91
C LYS A 159 0.82 -15.84 8.31
N LEU A 160 0.94 -14.58 8.74
CA LEU A 160 1.41 -14.21 10.08
C LEU A 160 0.36 -14.51 11.17
N ASN A 161 -0.91 -14.61 10.78
CA ASN A 161 -2.05 -14.82 11.67
C ASN A 161 -2.90 -16.01 11.20
N PRO A 162 -2.35 -17.24 11.13
CA PRO A 162 -3.05 -18.37 10.53
C PRO A 162 -4.32 -18.79 11.29
N THR A 163 -4.39 -18.47 12.59
CA THR A 163 -5.49 -18.83 13.49
C THR A 163 -6.63 -17.81 13.54
N ILE A 164 -6.48 -16.64 12.90
CA ILE A 164 -7.49 -15.58 12.89
C ILE A 164 -7.91 -15.33 11.44
N ASP A 165 -9.18 -15.50 11.10
CA ASP A 165 -9.70 -15.13 9.79
C ASP A 165 -9.92 -13.62 9.68
N PHE A 166 -9.87 -13.09 8.47
CA PHE A 166 -10.10 -11.67 8.22
C PHE A 166 -11.47 -11.17 8.65
N LYS A 167 -12.50 -12.03 8.58
CA LYS A 167 -13.84 -11.74 9.07
C LYS A 167 -13.90 -11.61 10.60
N ASP A 168 -12.92 -12.17 11.31
CA ASP A 168 -12.83 -12.16 12.77
C ASP A 168 -11.93 -11.03 13.27
N TYR A 169 -11.44 -10.16 12.38
CA TYR A 169 -10.74 -8.95 12.78
C TYR A 169 -11.78 -8.01 13.42
N ALA A 170 -11.59 -7.70 14.69
CA ALA A 170 -12.45 -6.85 15.50
C ALA A 170 -11.62 -6.11 16.55
N GLU A 171 -12.20 -5.13 17.22
CA GLU A 171 -11.58 -4.41 18.33
C GLU A 171 -11.02 -5.40 19.39
N GLY A 172 -9.81 -5.14 19.87
CA GLY A 172 -9.12 -5.99 20.83
C GLY A 172 -8.43 -7.23 20.23
N ALA A 173 -8.67 -7.55 18.95
CA ALA A 173 -7.94 -8.65 18.30
C ALA A 173 -6.44 -8.32 18.25
N VAL A 174 -5.62 -9.29 18.68
CA VAL A 174 -4.15 -9.15 18.72
C VAL A 174 -3.54 -9.86 17.52
N LEU A 175 -2.97 -9.09 16.60
CA LEU A 175 -2.33 -9.56 15.38
C LEU A 175 -0.81 -9.55 15.52
N THR A 176 -0.16 -10.52 14.88
CA THR A 176 1.27 -10.48 14.55
C THR A 176 1.46 -9.76 13.23
N VAL A 177 2.28 -8.71 13.22
CA VAL A 177 2.53 -7.87 12.03
C VAL A 177 4.03 -7.57 11.89
N PRO A 178 4.52 -7.20 10.70
CA PRO A 178 5.90 -6.74 10.54
C PRO A 178 6.23 -5.56 11.46
N ASN A 179 7.39 -5.60 12.11
CA ASN A 179 7.87 -4.49 12.93
C ASN A 179 8.52 -3.42 12.04
N ILE A 180 7.69 -2.67 11.30
CA ILE A 180 8.17 -1.54 10.48
C ILE A 180 8.85 -0.47 11.33
N ARG A 181 9.85 0.17 10.73
CA ARG A 181 10.67 1.18 11.40
C ARG A 181 10.50 2.53 10.72
N PRO A 182 10.68 3.64 11.47
CA PRO A 182 10.59 4.97 10.88
C PRO A 182 11.57 5.12 9.72
N TYR A 183 11.10 5.76 8.64
CA TYR A 183 11.93 6.15 7.53
C TYR A 183 13.06 7.09 7.97
N LYS A 184 14.27 6.89 7.40
CA LYS A 184 15.34 7.89 7.51
C LYS A 184 14.85 9.20 6.89
N LYS A 185 14.92 10.31 7.65
CA LYS A 185 14.58 11.64 7.12
C LYS A 185 15.54 12.00 5.98
N ILE A 186 14.98 12.49 4.88
CA ILE A 186 15.70 12.86 3.65
C ILE A 186 15.14 14.16 3.08
N ASN A 187 15.93 14.84 2.24
CA ASN A 187 15.53 16.04 1.53
C ASN A 187 15.89 15.88 0.06
N ILE A 188 14.91 15.58 -0.77
CA ILE A 188 15.13 15.25 -2.18
C ILE A 188 15.34 16.54 -2.98
N LYS A 189 16.45 16.60 -3.73
CA LYS A 189 16.84 17.72 -4.60
C LYS A 189 16.64 17.44 -6.08
N LYS A 190 16.61 16.16 -6.47
CA LYS A 190 16.27 15.70 -7.82
C LYS A 190 15.50 14.39 -7.74
N LEU A 191 14.50 14.24 -8.60
CA LEU A 191 13.86 12.95 -8.85
C LEU A 191 14.21 12.42 -10.25
N GLU A 192 14.35 11.11 -10.34
CA GLU A 192 14.30 10.37 -11.59
C GLU A 192 13.13 9.41 -11.54
N ILE A 193 12.31 9.41 -12.58
CA ILE A 193 11.20 8.47 -12.76
C ILE A 193 11.52 7.60 -13.95
N ASP A 194 11.82 6.33 -13.68
CA ASP A 194 12.08 5.33 -14.69
C ASP A 194 10.79 4.65 -15.11
N LEU A 195 10.37 4.95 -16.34
CA LEU A 195 9.11 4.47 -16.92
C LEU A 195 9.22 3.02 -17.42
N ILE A 196 10.44 2.51 -17.63
CA ILE A 196 10.69 1.14 -18.09
C ILE A 196 10.80 0.22 -16.87
N GLU A 197 11.68 0.58 -15.95
CA GLU A 197 11.95 -0.18 -14.72
C GLU A 197 10.88 0.03 -13.64
N ARG A 198 9.99 1.02 -13.84
CA ARG A 198 8.88 1.38 -12.94
C ARG A 198 9.37 1.70 -11.52
N LYS A 199 10.35 2.60 -11.46
CA LYS A 199 11.00 3.05 -10.22
C LYS A 199 11.02 4.57 -10.14
N ILE A 200 11.02 5.08 -8.92
CA ILE A 200 11.30 6.49 -8.62
C ILE A 200 12.56 6.52 -7.76
N SER A 201 13.60 7.16 -8.26
CA SER A 201 14.83 7.43 -7.50
C SER A 201 14.86 8.88 -7.05
N GLY A 202 15.29 9.13 -5.82
CA GLY A 202 15.49 10.48 -5.28
C GLY A 202 16.94 10.70 -4.88
N TYR A 203 17.44 11.90 -5.16
CA TYR A 203 18.84 12.27 -4.94
C TYR A 203 18.94 13.53 -4.08
N ASP A 204 20.02 13.63 -3.30
CA ASP A 204 20.39 14.85 -2.56
C ASP A 204 21.13 15.86 -3.46
N ASP A 205 21.66 16.91 -2.85
CA ASP A 205 22.44 17.98 -3.48
C ASP A 205 23.81 17.52 -3.99
N GLU A 206 24.37 16.48 -3.41
CA GLU A 206 25.61 15.83 -3.86
C GLU A 206 25.36 14.77 -4.94
N ASN A 207 24.11 14.62 -5.38
CA ASN A 207 23.66 13.62 -6.36
C ASN A 207 23.82 12.16 -5.86
N ASN A 208 23.87 11.95 -4.55
CA ASN A 208 23.80 10.62 -3.95
C ASN A 208 22.35 10.12 -3.98
N LYS A 209 22.13 8.84 -4.28
CA LYS A 209 20.79 8.24 -4.23
C LYS A 209 20.37 8.02 -2.78
N ILE A 210 19.28 8.65 -2.37
CA ILE A 210 18.77 8.61 -0.98
C ILE A 210 17.37 8.01 -0.86
N LEU A 211 16.75 7.66 -1.99
CA LEU A 211 15.41 7.09 -2.09
C LEU A 211 15.32 6.17 -3.32
N LEU A 212 14.67 5.02 -3.15
CA LEU A 212 14.16 4.18 -4.23
C LEU A 212 12.73 3.74 -3.90
N LEU A 213 11.76 4.04 -4.75
CA LEU A 213 10.38 3.57 -4.63
C LEU A 213 9.97 2.76 -5.86
N ASN A 214 9.18 1.71 -5.66
CA ASN A 214 8.56 0.97 -6.75
C ASN A 214 7.24 1.66 -7.14
N CYS A 215 6.98 1.82 -8.43
CA CYS A 215 5.75 2.43 -8.92
C CYS A 215 5.04 1.56 -9.97
N SER A 216 3.82 1.97 -10.32
CA SER A 216 3.17 1.56 -11.57
C SER A 216 3.07 2.77 -12.47
N VAL A 217 3.30 2.58 -13.76
CA VAL A 217 3.19 3.63 -14.80
C VAL A 217 2.08 3.27 -15.79
N ALA A 218 1.78 4.16 -16.73
CA ALA A 218 0.77 3.90 -17.75
C ALA A 218 1.11 2.66 -18.58
N ARG A 219 0.10 1.87 -18.96
CA ARG A 219 0.26 0.70 -19.84
C ARG A 219 0.59 1.09 -21.27
N SER A 220 -0.08 2.12 -21.77
CA SER A 220 0.13 2.68 -23.11
C SER A 220 1.29 3.67 -23.08
N LYS A 221 2.18 3.59 -24.07
CA LYS A 221 3.33 4.51 -24.19
C LYS A 221 2.87 5.92 -24.54
N GLU A 222 1.76 6.06 -25.27
CA GLU A 222 1.19 7.35 -25.66
C GLU A 222 0.83 8.20 -24.43
N ASN A 223 0.45 7.56 -23.32
CA ASN A 223 0.02 8.20 -22.07
C ASN A 223 1.17 8.37 -21.06
N LEU A 224 2.42 8.14 -21.46
CA LEU A 224 3.58 8.37 -20.60
C LEU A 224 4.10 9.81 -20.75
N PRO A 225 4.64 10.42 -19.68
CA PRO A 225 5.37 11.68 -19.78
C PRO A 225 6.48 11.61 -20.82
N LYS A 226 6.53 12.60 -21.73
CA LYS A 226 7.50 12.63 -22.85
C LYS A 226 8.65 13.62 -22.64
N SER A 227 8.61 14.41 -21.58
CA SER A 227 9.62 15.43 -21.28
C SER A 227 9.97 15.44 -19.80
N ASP A 228 11.15 15.99 -19.51
CA ASP A 228 11.52 16.29 -18.13
C ASP A 228 10.66 17.44 -17.62
N THR A 229 10.51 17.52 -16.30
CA THR A 229 9.60 18.46 -15.65
C THR A 229 10.10 18.79 -14.25
N PHE A 230 9.23 19.34 -13.41
CA PHE A 230 9.49 19.60 -12.01
C PHE A 230 8.20 19.41 -11.19
N ILE A 231 8.35 19.33 -9.87
CA ILE A 231 7.21 19.27 -8.95
C ILE A 231 6.47 20.61 -8.96
N LYS A 232 5.24 20.61 -9.46
CA LYS A 232 4.40 21.82 -9.54
C LYS A 232 3.68 22.11 -8.24
N ASN A 233 3.10 21.09 -7.62
CA ASN A 233 2.33 21.21 -6.39
C ASN A 233 2.25 19.86 -5.66
N LYS A 234 1.87 19.84 -4.39
CA LYS A 234 1.63 18.64 -3.60
C LYS A 234 0.45 18.81 -2.64
N ALA A 235 -0.33 17.75 -2.45
CA ALA A 235 -1.50 17.73 -1.59
C ALA A 235 -1.57 16.42 -0.80
N LEU A 236 -1.64 16.54 0.53
CA LEU A 236 -1.96 15.42 1.43
C LEU A 236 -3.48 15.30 1.51
N ASN A 237 -4.01 14.09 1.45
CA ASN A 237 -5.45 13.81 1.44
C ASN A 237 -6.19 14.65 0.37
N PRO A 238 -5.85 14.49 -0.91
CA PRO A 238 -6.48 15.27 -1.99
C PRO A 238 -7.94 14.86 -2.22
N ASN A 239 -8.74 15.82 -2.69
CA ASN A 239 -9.98 15.50 -3.41
C ASN A 239 -9.65 14.90 -4.77
N TYR A 240 -10.57 14.10 -5.32
CA TYR A 240 -10.48 13.63 -6.70
C TYR A 240 -11.65 14.15 -7.53
N THR A 241 -11.34 14.87 -8.61
CA THR A 241 -12.33 15.35 -9.55
C THR A 241 -12.58 14.28 -10.62
N PHE A 242 -13.73 13.61 -10.56
CA PHE A 242 -14.16 12.68 -11.60
C PHE A 242 -14.93 13.47 -12.67
N ASN A 243 -14.45 13.41 -13.93
CA ASN A 243 -15.14 14.02 -15.05
C ASN A 243 -15.61 12.93 -16.03
N PRO A 244 -16.93 12.69 -16.18
CA PRO A 244 -17.46 11.61 -17.01
C PRO A 244 -17.04 11.70 -18.48
N LYS A 245 -16.63 12.88 -18.97
CA LYS A 245 -16.09 13.05 -20.33
C LYS A 245 -14.90 12.14 -20.63
N TYR A 246 -14.06 11.85 -19.65
CA TYR A 246 -12.90 10.95 -19.81
C TYR A 246 -13.24 9.49 -19.52
N TRP A 247 -14.50 9.21 -19.17
CA TRP A 247 -15.01 7.93 -18.66
C TRP A 247 -16.29 7.49 -19.38
N PRO A 248 -16.32 7.43 -20.72
CA PRO A 248 -17.54 7.11 -21.46
C PRO A 248 -18.10 5.71 -21.16
N GLU A 249 -17.29 4.80 -20.62
CA GLU A 249 -17.73 3.48 -20.16
C GLU A 249 -18.54 3.53 -18.85
N ILE A 250 -18.35 4.56 -18.03
CA ILE A 250 -19.08 4.75 -16.77
C ILE A 250 -20.42 5.41 -17.09
N LYS A 251 -21.46 4.59 -17.16
CA LYS A 251 -22.82 5.04 -17.45
C LYS A 251 -23.46 5.70 -16.22
N ASN A 252 -24.49 6.51 -16.47
CA ASN A 252 -25.31 7.16 -15.43
C ASN A 252 -24.57 8.18 -14.55
N VAL A 253 -23.51 8.81 -15.08
CA VAL A 253 -22.85 9.97 -14.48
C VAL A 253 -22.75 11.05 -15.55
N ASP A 254 -23.52 12.12 -15.40
CA ASP A 254 -23.68 13.18 -16.40
C ASP A 254 -22.99 14.50 -16.02
N LYS A 255 -22.51 14.61 -14.78
CA LYS A 255 -21.84 15.79 -14.23
C LYS A 255 -20.46 15.46 -13.67
N VAL A 256 -19.63 16.49 -13.54
CA VAL A 256 -18.36 16.42 -12.81
C VAL A 256 -18.66 16.18 -11.33
N LEU A 257 -17.97 15.20 -10.73
CA LEU A 257 -18.10 14.83 -9.33
C LEU A 257 -16.82 15.15 -8.58
N ILE A 258 -16.96 15.52 -7.30
CA ILE A 258 -15.84 15.68 -6.38
C ILE A 258 -15.91 14.54 -5.37
N ILE A 259 -14.92 13.66 -5.40
CA ILE A 259 -14.76 12.56 -4.47
C ILE A 259 -13.89 13.03 -3.31
N GLN A 260 -14.41 12.88 -2.10
CA GLN A 260 -13.74 13.33 -0.89
C GLN A 260 -12.45 12.56 -0.60
N PRO A 261 -11.57 13.07 0.25
CA PRO A 261 -10.30 12.42 0.55
C PRO A 261 -10.49 11.11 1.32
N GLY A 262 -9.47 10.27 1.27
CA GLY A 262 -9.39 9.05 2.08
C GLY A 262 -8.62 7.93 1.39
N PRO A 263 -8.33 6.83 2.10
CA PRO A 263 -7.53 5.72 1.59
C PRO A 263 -8.10 5.07 0.32
N LYS A 264 -9.43 5.09 0.14
CA LYS A 264 -10.10 4.55 -1.06
C LYS A 264 -10.36 5.58 -2.15
N ASN A 265 -9.85 6.80 -1.99
CA ASN A 265 -9.86 7.79 -3.05
C ASN A 265 -9.02 7.28 -4.25
N PRO A 266 -9.44 7.49 -5.53
CA PRO A 266 -8.71 7.02 -6.70
C PRO A 266 -7.25 7.47 -6.80
N VAL A 267 -6.91 8.63 -6.23
CA VAL A 267 -5.52 9.12 -6.14
C VAL A 267 -4.85 8.86 -4.78
N GLY A 268 -5.54 8.12 -3.90
CA GLY A 268 -5.04 7.72 -2.60
C GLY A 268 -4.86 8.89 -1.63
N LEU A 269 -3.90 8.73 -0.70
CA LEU A 269 -3.69 9.68 0.41
C LEU A 269 -2.73 10.83 0.09
N ALA A 270 -2.09 10.83 -1.08
CA ALA A 270 -1.14 11.87 -1.46
C ALA A 270 -1.13 12.06 -2.98
N TRP A 271 -1.11 13.33 -3.40
CA TRP A 271 -0.94 13.75 -4.78
C TRP A 271 0.26 14.68 -4.91
N ILE A 272 1.13 14.42 -5.88
CA ILE A 272 2.29 15.24 -6.21
C ILE A 272 2.19 15.55 -7.70
N SER A 273 1.78 16.78 -8.01
CA SER A 273 1.60 17.25 -9.39
C SER A 273 2.94 17.48 -10.05
N LEU A 274 3.07 17.00 -11.28
CA LEU A 274 4.16 17.38 -12.17
C LEU A 274 3.76 18.67 -12.91
N ASN A 275 4.74 19.43 -13.42
CA ASN A 275 4.47 20.53 -14.34
C ASN A 275 4.23 20.02 -15.77
N LEU A 276 3.30 19.07 -15.88
CA LEU A 276 2.79 18.51 -17.13
C LEU A 276 1.28 18.36 -16.95
N PRO A 277 0.44 18.87 -17.88
CA PRO A 277 -1.01 18.82 -17.74
C PRO A 277 -1.51 17.40 -17.50
N GLY A 278 -2.27 17.19 -16.42
CA GLY A 278 -2.84 15.90 -16.05
C GLY A 278 -1.90 14.91 -15.36
N TYR A 279 -0.59 15.15 -15.29
CA TYR A 279 0.35 14.18 -14.73
C TYR A 279 0.67 14.43 -13.26
N GLY A 280 0.76 13.34 -12.50
CA GLY A 280 1.18 13.35 -11.11
C GLY A 280 1.68 11.99 -10.62
N VAL A 281 2.44 12.04 -9.52
CA VAL A 281 2.78 10.89 -8.70
C VAL A 281 1.79 10.84 -7.54
N HIS A 282 1.16 9.69 -7.30
CA HIS A 282 0.10 9.62 -6.29
C HIS A 282 -0.02 8.25 -5.62
N GLY A 283 -0.81 8.19 -4.54
CA GLY A 283 -1.12 6.96 -3.82
C GLY A 283 -2.04 6.01 -4.59
N THR A 284 -2.53 4.95 -3.94
CA THR A 284 -3.47 4.03 -4.58
C THR A 284 -4.39 3.41 -3.54
N PRO A 285 -5.67 3.19 -3.88
CA PRO A 285 -6.56 2.40 -3.03
C PRO A 285 -6.25 0.89 -3.06
N VAL A 286 -5.39 0.43 -3.98
CA VAL A 286 -5.06 -1.00 -4.18
C VAL A 286 -3.53 -1.21 -4.19
N PRO A 287 -2.87 -1.27 -3.03
CA PRO A 287 -1.40 -1.32 -2.94
C PRO A 287 -0.79 -2.60 -3.52
N ASP A 288 -1.52 -3.72 -3.54
CA ASP A 288 -1.04 -5.00 -4.10
C ASP A 288 -0.72 -4.96 -5.60
N ASN A 289 -1.24 -3.97 -6.32
CA ASN A 289 -1.09 -3.84 -7.76
C ASN A 289 0.15 -3.03 -8.20
N ILE A 290 0.87 -2.41 -7.26
CA ILE A 290 2.05 -1.61 -7.58
C ILE A 290 3.15 -2.46 -8.24
N GLY A 291 3.57 -2.04 -9.43
CA GLY A 291 4.52 -2.73 -10.30
C GLY A 291 3.95 -3.91 -11.10
N LYS A 292 2.69 -4.32 -10.85
CA LYS A 292 2.04 -5.47 -11.52
C LYS A 292 1.13 -5.03 -12.67
N THR A 293 0.31 -4.01 -12.46
CA THR A 293 -0.61 -3.49 -13.49
C THR A 293 -0.20 -2.09 -13.93
N GLY A 294 -0.40 -1.80 -15.22
CA GLY A 294 -0.24 -0.46 -15.76
C GLY A 294 -1.47 0.41 -15.45
N SER A 295 -1.26 1.67 -15.12
CA SER A 295 -2.34 2.68 -15.08
C SER A 295 -2.74 3.07 -16.51
N HIS A 296 -3.65 4.02 -16.72
CA HIS A 296 -3.81 4.62 -18.05
C HIS A 296 -3.21 6.03 -18.17
N GLY A 297 -2.35 6.46 -17.23
CA GLY A 297 -1.65 7.74 -17.36
C GLY A 297 -0.83 8.16 -16.15
N CYS A 298 -1.24 7.77 -14.94
CA CYS A 298 -0.61 8.24 -13.71
C CYS A 298 0.58 7.40 -13.26
N ILE A 299 1.46 7.97 -12.43
CA ILE A 299 2.52 7.24 -11.72
C ILE A 299 2.02 6.91 -10.31
N ARG A 300 1.72 5.65 -10.05
CA ARG A 300 1.11 5.19 -8.80
C ARG A 300 2.14 4.61 -7.84
N LEU A 301 1.99 4.93 -6.57
CA LEU A 301 2.71 4.39 -5.43
C LEU A 301 1.69 3.79 -4.45
N THR A 302 2.17 2.98 -3.50
CA THR A 302 1.38 2.66 -2.30
C THR A 302 1.12 3.95 -1.52
N ASN A 303 0.03 4.01 -0.74
CA ASN A 303 -0.31 5.21 0.02
C ASN A 303 0.82 5.64 0.98
N TRP A 304 1.47 4.68 1.66
CA TRP A 304 2.57 5.00 2.58
C TRP A 304 3.81 5.55 1.87
N HIS A 305 4.19 5.00 0.70
CA HIS A 305 5.31 5.53 -0.09
C HIS A 305 4.97 6.88 -0.72
N ALA A 306 3.72 7.10 -1.14
CA ALA A 306 3.27 8.41 -1.66
C ALA A 306 3.31 9.51 -0.58
N ILE A 307 2.84 9.21 0.64
CA ILE A 307 2.94 10.12 1.78
C ILE A 307 4.40 10.37 2.14
N HIS A 308 5.23 9.34 2.16
CA HIS A 308 6.66 9.47 2.44
C HIS A 308 7.32 10.40 1.42
N LEU A 309 7.10 10.17 0.11
CA LEU A 309 7.64 11.03 -0.94
C LEU A 309 7.16 12.48 -0.80
N LEU A 310 5.86 12.71 -0.54
CA LEU A 310 5.27 14.04 -0.37
C LEU A 310 5.93 14.84 0.77
N LYS A 311 6.29 14.15 1.85
CA LYS A 311 6.98 14.75 3.01
C LYS A 311 8.47 15.00 2.75
N SER A 312 9.07 14.26 1.82
CA SER A 312 10.50 14.28 1.53
C SER A 312 10.91 15.21 0.37
N ILE A 313 9.94 15.80 -0.34
CA ILE A 313 10.18 16.61 -1.54
C ILE A 313 9.52 17.99 -1.49
N ASN A 314 10.13 18.98 -2.13
CA ASN A 314 9.61 20.34 -2.24
C ASN A 314 9.10 20.66 -3.65
N VAL A 315 8.23 21.68 -3.74
CA VAL A 315 7.84 22.27 -5.03
C VAL A 315 9.07 22.85 -5.71
N GLY A 316 9.13 22.74 -7.03
CA GLY A 316 10.27 23.17 -7.86
C GLY A 316 11.37 22.13 -8.02
N VAL A 317 11.33 21.00 -7.29
CA VAL A 317 12.33 19.93 -7.47
C VAL A 317 12.27 19.38 -8.89
N PRO A 318 13.40 19.33 -9.63
CA PRO A 318 13.45 18.79 -10.99
C PRO A 318 13.14 17.28 -11.00
N VAL A 319 12.46 16.87 -12.06
CA VAL A 319 12.06 15.47 -12.33
C VAL A 319 12.54 15.09 -13.72
N ILE A 320 13.46 14.13 -13.78
CA ILE A 320 13.97 13.57 -15.02
C ILE A 320 13.19 12.29 -15.36
N MET A 321 12.69 12.21 -16.59
CA MET A 321 11.94 11.06 -17.09
C MET A 321 12.88 10.12 -17.86
N ILE A 322 13.15 8.95 -17.28
CA ILE A 322 13.99 7.92 -17.89
C ILE A 322 13.10 6.97 -18.72
N GLY A 323 13.57 6.62 -19.92
CA GLY A 323 12.82 5.77 -20.84
C GLY A 323 11.69 6.47 -21.60
N LYS A 324 11.65 7.81 -21.57
CA LYS A 324 10.76 8.61 -22.44
C LYS A 324 11.09 8.35 -23.91
N SER A 325 10.08 8.10 -24.74
CA SER A 325 10.27 8.16 -26.20
C SER A 325 10.52 9.62 -26.59
N PRO A 326 11.44 9.91 -27.52
CA PRO A 326 11.58 11.25 -28.08
C PRO A 326 10.21 11.73 -28.56
N SER A 327 9.83 12.97 -28.24
CA SER A 327 8.68 13.60 -28.87
C SER A 327 8.93 13.62 -30.38
N THR A 328 8.04 13.00 -31.17
CA THR A 328 8.08 13.11 -32.64
C THR A 328 7.54 14.45 -33.15
N ASP A 329 7.25 15.39 -32.25
CA ASP A 329 6.83 16.73 -32.61
C ASP A 329 8.08 17.64 -32.68
N TYR A 330 8.29 18.24 -33.86
CA TYR A 330 9.32 19.21 -34.26
C TYR A 330 10.64 18.69 -34.86
N LEU A 331 10.56 18.22 -36.12
CA LEU A 331 11.46 18.67 -37.18
C LEU A 331 10.65 19.50 -38.17
N ASN A 332 10.47 20.79 -37.89
CA ASN A 332 10.28 21.82 -38.91
C ASN A 332 10.99 23.07 -38.41
N SER A 333 12.10 23.38 -39.08
CA SER A 333 12.95 24.53 -38.83
C SER A 333 12.31 25.77 -39.44
N GLU A 334 11.35 26.41 -38.77
CA GLU A 334 10.89 27.74 -39.22
C GLU A 334 10.36 28.67 -38.11
N ASP A 335 10.09 28.19 -36.88
CA ASP A 335 9.45 29.02 -35.83
C ASP A 335 10.37 29.47 -34.67
N ILE A 336 11.68 29.62 -34.88
CA ILE A 336 12.56 30.29 -33.90
C ILE A 336 12.65 31.77 -34.26
N ASN A 337 11.59 32.54 -33.99
CA ASN A 337 11.67 34.00 -33.83
C ASN A 337 10.37 34.62 -33.31
N THR A 338 9.83 34.14 -32.20
CA THR A 338 8.96 34.92 -31.30
C THR A 338 8.82 34.08 -30.04
N ILE A 339 9.30 34.50 -28.88
CA ILE A 339 8.47 35.20 -27.90
C ILE A 339 9.43 35.82 -26.86
N LYS A 340 9.43 37.15 -26.80
CA LYS A 340 9.77 37.94 -25.61
C LYS A 340 8.45 38.32 -24.92
N HIS A 341 8.53 38.40 -23.59
CA HIS A 341 7.57 38.99 -22.64
C HIS A 341 6.20 38.32 -22.46
N SER A 342 5.96 37.82 -21.25
CA SER A 342 5.21 38.58 -20.24
C SER A 342 5.16 37.85 -18.89
N GLU A 343 5.33 38.63 -17.83
CA GLU A 343 5.33 38.25 -16.42
C GLU A 343 3.90 38.20 -15.83
N ASP A 344 3.85 37.57 -14.65
CA ASP A 344 2.92 37.74 -13.51
C ASP A 344 1.42 37.40 -13.64
N ARG A 345 0.99 36.50 -12.74
CA ARG A 345 0.05 36.82 -11.64
C ARG A 345 -0.13 35.66 -10.64
N ASP A 346 0.18 36.00 -9.39
CA ASP A 346 -0.44 35.69 -8.09
C ASP A 346 -0.97 34.29 -7.77
N ALA A 347 -0.45 33.80 -6.64
CA ALA A 347 -0.86 32.61 -5.91
C ALA A 347 -1.90 32.96 -4.84
N GLU A 348 -2.97 32.15 -4.76
CA GLU A 348 -3.77 32.03 -3.55
C GLU A 348 -4.19 30.57 -3.31
N SER A 349 -4.17 30.19 -2.04
CA SER A 349 -4.23 28.83 -1.53
C SER A 349 -5.65 28.27 -1.39
N SER A 350 -5.71 26.94 -1.34
CA SER A 350 -6.85 26.05 -1.04
C SER A 350 -7.72 25.68 -2.25
N ASN A 351 -7.88 24.37 -2.46
CA ASN A 351 -8.51 23.68 -3.61
C ASN A 351 -7.59 23.50 -4.83
N VAL A 352 -6.70 22.49 -4.76
CA VAL A 352 -6.05 21.96 -5.96
C VAL A 352 -7.10 21.18 -6.75
N GLN A 353 -7.71 21.84 -7.74
CA GLN A 353 -8.45 21.14 -8.79
C GLN A 353 -7.44 20.32 -9.60
N ILE A 354 -7.52 19.00 -9.51
CA ILE A 354 -6.76 18.10 -10.38
C ILE A 354 -7.41 18.20 -11.77
N LEU A 355 -6.91 19.13 -12.60
CA LEU A 355 -7.28 19.22 -14.00
C LEU A 355 -6.63 18.03 -14.73
N GLN A 356 -7.42 16.98 -14.94
CA GLN A 356 -7.00 15.81 -15.71
C GLN A 356 -6.89 16.17 -17.19
N GLY A 357 -5.65 16.19 -17.70
CA GLY A 357 -5.40 15.84 -19.08
C GLY A 357 -5.54 14.34 -19.22
N ASP A 358 -6.59 13.87 -19.89
CA ASP A 358 -6.82 12.51 -20.40
C ASP A 358 -6.20 11.35 -19.57
N GLN A 359 -6.55 11.22 -18.28
CA GLN A 359 -6.04 10.16 -17.41
C GLN A 359 -7.14 9.18 -17.04
N ARG A 360 -7.11 7.99 -17.64
CA ARG A 360 -7.99 6.86 -17.29
C ARG A 360 -7.37 6.03 -16.11
N VAL A 361 -8.07 5.87 -14.99
CA VAL A 361 -7.93 4.84 -13.95
C VAL A 361 -9.14 3.88 -13.98
N LYS A 362 -9.07 2.75 -14.72
CA LYS A 362 -10.06 1.68 -14.53
C LYS A 362 -9.78 0.99 -13.19
N GLU A 363 -10.80 0.86 -12.37
CA GLU A 363 -10.83 -0.16 -11.33
C GLU A 363 -11.00 -1.50 -12.05
N ASP A 364 -10.01 -2.39 -11.92
CA ASP A 364 -10.12 -3.77 -12.42
C ASP A 364 -11.29 -4.43 -11.66
N GLU A 365 -12.26 -4.97 -12.42
CA GLU A 365 -13.44 -5.70 -11.91
C GLU A 365 -13.10 -6.91 -11.03
#